data_AF-A0A425C5Q7-F1
#
_entry.id   AF-A0A425C5Q7-F1
#
_cell.length_a   1.000
_cell.length_b   1.000
_cell.length_c   1.000
_cell.angle_alpha   90.00
_cell.angle_beta   90.00
_cell.angle_gamma   90.00
#
_symmetry.space_group_name_H-M   'P 1'
#
loop_
_entity.id
_entity.type
_entity.pdbx_description
1 polymer ?
#
loop_
_entity_poly.entity_id
_entity_poly.type
_entity_poly.pdbx_seq_one_letter_code
_entity_poly.pdbx_strand_id
1 'polypeptide(L)'
;MGDILDASFDSGADHSVVPPKTLTKFRDQRRDVIVHKLASPIMVKGFVGPPYRVTEEAVLDLCFETDGGPLTLMNVKCWVSGGGLPSSVDDILLSRAIMYKLGYDPRSMLREAAAMADEYDMSEAISYSGVVKAVMMASHELVDDLATEEEALLSMDEVAVGQ
;
A
#
# COMPACT_ATOMS: atom_id res chain seq x y z
N MET A 1 10.94 21.94 12.86
CA MET A 1 10.11 20.75 13.12
C MET A 1 10.09 20.00 11.81
N GLY A 2 10.76 18.85 11.70
CA GLY A 2 10.68 18.05 10.46
C GLY A 2 9.27 17.51 10.33
N ASP A 3 8.70 17.53 9.12
CA ASP A 3 7.39 16.93 8.86
C ASP A 3 7.39 15.48 9.36
N ILE A 4 6.40 15.14 10.19
CA ILE A 4 6.18 13.80 10.70
C ILE A 4 5.85 12.91 9.49
N LEU A 5 6.59 11.81 9.35
CA LEU A 5 6.31 10.82 8.33
C LEU A 5 5.18 9.92 8.80
N ASP A 6 4.05 9.96 8.10
CA ASP A 6 2.97 9.01 8.29
C ASP A 6 3.17 7.79 7.39
N ALA A 7 2.86 6.60 7.91
CA ALA A 7 3.00 5.34 7.19
C ALA A 7 1.72 4.53 7.30
N SER A 8 1.25 4.03 6.16
CA SER A 8 0.20 3.03 6.11
C SER A 8 0.80 1.64 6.20
N PHE A 9 0.34 0.84 7.16
CA PHE A 9 0.75 -0.55 7.30
C PHE A 9 -0.24 -1.46 6.56
N ASP A 10 0.24 -2.23 5.60
CA ASP A 10 -0.59 -3.11 4.79
C ASP A 10 -0.09 -4.55 4.85
N SER A 11 -0.86 -5.39 5.56
CA SER A 11 -0.59 -6.82 5.66
C SER A 11 -0.83 -7.58 4.35
N GLY A 12 -1.51 -6.96 3.37
CA GLY A 12 -1.67 -7.49 2.01
C GLY A 12 -0.43 -7.28 1.14
N ALA A 13 0.40 -6.28 1.44
CA ALA A 13 1.57 -5.95 0.67
C ALA A 13 2.78 -6.84 1.02
N ASP A 14 3.40 -7.44 0.01
CA ASP A 14 4.65 -8.20 0.19
C ASP A 14 5.89 -7.27 0.27
N HIS A 15 5.82 -6.12 -0.40
CA HIS A 15 6.90 -5.13 -0.48
C HIS A 15 6.44 -3.74 -0.06
N SER A 16 7.31 -3.04 0.66
CA SER A 16 7.06 -1.63 1.02
C SER A 16 7.22 -0.76 -0.22
N VAL A 17 6.45 0.32 -0.30
CA VAL A 17 6.44 1.22 -1.46
C VAL A 17 6.59 2.66 -1.00
N VAL A 18 7.46 3.40 -1.67
CA VAL A 18 7.72 4.82 -1.42
C VAL A 18 7.50 5.63 -2.70
N PRO A 19 6.73 6.73 -2.66
CA PRO A 19 6.57 7.58 -3.83
C PRO A 19 7.76 8.54 -3.99
N PRO A 20 8.06 8.97 -5.23
CA PRO A 20 9.16 9.90 -5.50
C PRO A 20 9.08 11.19 -4.67
N LYS A 21 7.86 11.68 -4.41
CA LYS A 21 7.62 12.87 -3.57
C LYS A 21 8.19 12.70 -2.15
N THR A 22 8.04 11.53 -1.54
CA THR A 22 8.56 11.24 -0.19
C THR A 22 10.08 11.16 -0.20
N LEU A 23 10.68 10.59 -1.26
CA LEU A 23 12.14 10.61 -1.42
C LEU A 23 12.70 12.03 -1.56
N THR A 24 12.00 12.91 -2.30
CA THR A 24 12.37 14.33 -2.40
C THR A 24 12.32 15.00 -1.03
N LYS A 25 11.24 14.80 -0.26
CA LYS A 25 11.13 15.31 1.13
C LYS A 25 12.33 14.91 1.98
N PHE A 26 12.75 13.64 1.93
CA PHE A 26 13.90 13.16 2.70
C PHE A 26 15.22 13.78 2.26
N ARG A 27 15.44 13.96 0.96
CA ARG A 27 16.63 14.65 0.43
C ARG A 27 16.67 16.12 0.85
N ASP A 28 15.53 16.81 0.82
CA ASP A 28 15.42 18.20 1.27
C ASP A 28 15.73 18.36 2.76
N GLN A 29 15.40 17.33 3.55
CA GLN A 29 15.76 17.21 4.97
C GLN A 29 17.21 16.77 5.21
N ARG A 30 18.03 16.64 4.16
CA ARG A 30 19.42 16.15 4.21
C ARG A 30 19.56 14.76 4.82
N ARG A 31 18.54 13.91 4.68
CA ARG A 31 18.60 12.51 5.08
C ARG A 31 19.32 11.72 4.00
N ASP A 32 20.07 10.70 4.40
CA ASP A 32 20.69 9.81 3.45
C ASP A 32 19.61 8.92 2.80
N VAL A 33 19.56 8.95 1.48
CA VAL A 33 18.55 8.25 0.67
C VAL A 33 19.29 7.56 -0.44
N ILE A 34 19.47 6.25 -0.28
CA ILE A 34 20.15 5.43 -1.27
C ILE A 34 19.09 4.85 -2.19
N VAL A 35 19.13 5.21 -3.47
CA VAL A 35 18.26 4.64 -4.50
C VAL A 35 19.11 3.83 -5.47
N HIS A 36 18.73 2.58 -5.67
CA HIS A 36 19.38 1.65 -6.57
C HIS A 36 18.45 1.30 -7.73
N LYS A 37 19.00 1.31 -8.94
CA LYS A 37 18.30 0.77 -10.10
C LYS A 37 18.30 -0.75 -10.02
N LEU A 38 17.13 -1.36 -10.18
CA LEU A 38 16.98 -2.81 -10.26
C LEU A 38 17.64 -3.32 -11.54
N ALA A 39 18.26 -4.51 -11.46
CA ALA A 39 18.92 -5.15 -12.60
C ALA A 39 17.94 -5.44 -13.74
N SER A 40 16.69 -5.77 -13.39
CA SER A 40 15.58 -5.96 -14.31
C SER A 40 14.32 -5.32 -13.73
N PRO A 41 13.50 -4.64 -14.56
CA PRO A 41 12.21 -4.13 -14.11
C PRO A 41 11.30 -5.24 -13.59
N ILE A 42 10.56 -4.97 -12.53
CA ILE A 42 9.57 -5.88 -11.94
C ILE A 42 8.18 -5.36 -12.30
N MET A 43 7.32 -6.23 -12.81
CA MET A 43 5.91 -5.91 -13.03
C MET A 43 5.11 -6.27 -11.79
N VAL A 44 4.41 -5.29 -11.24
CA VAL A 44 3.62 -5.43 -10.02
C VAL A 44 2.17 -5.18 -10.37
N LYS A 45 1.29 -6.09 -9.95
CA LYS A 45 -0.15 -5.93 -10.10
C LYS A 45 -0.72 -5.58 -8.72
N GLY A 46 -1.26 -4.36 -8.60
CA GLY A 46 -2.05 -3.97 -7.44
C GLY A 46 -3.43 -4.65 -7.45
N PHE A 47 -4.22 -4.38 -6.42
CA PHE A 47 -5.60 -4.86 -6.37
C PHE A 47 -6.47 -4.22 -7.47
N VAL A 48 -6.23 -2.93 -7.76
CA VAL A 48 -6.96 -2.12 -8.75
C VAL A 48 -5.99 -1.42 -9.69
N GLY A 49 -6.42 -1.20 -10.93
CA GLY A 49 -5.68 -0.49 -11.96
C GLY A 49 -4.71 -1.36 -12.77
N PRO A 50 -4.06 -0.76 -13.78
CA PRO A 50 -3.13 -1.48 -14.63
C PRO A 50 -1.86 -1.90 -13.85
N PRO A 51 -1.20 -3.00 -14.26
CA PRO A 51 0.08 -3.38 -13.70
C PRO A 51 1.10 -2.24 -13.84
N TYR A 52 1.82 -1.95 -12.76
CA TYR A 52 2.85 -0.91 -12.78
C TYR A 52 4.24 -1.53 -12.79
N ARG A 53 5.18 -0.80 -13.37
CA ARG A 53 6.58 -1.23 -13.52
C ARG A 53 7.44 -0.58 -12.44
N VAL A 54 8.09 -1.40 -11.63
CA VAL A 54 9.11 -0.97 -10.67
C VAL A 54 10.48 -1.11 -11.31
N THR A 55 11.28 -0.05 -11.24
CA THR A 55 12.65 -0.03 -11.76
C THR A 55 13.70 0.31 -10.71
N GLU A 56 13.27 0.74 -9.53
CA GLU A 56 14.15 1.26 -8.50
C GLU A 56 13.73 0.76 -7.11
N GLU A 57 14.72 0.54 -6.25
CA GLU A 57 14.57 0.26 -4.82
C GLU A 57 15.31 1.35 -4.04
N ALA A 58 14.63 1.93 -3.06
CA ALA A 58 15.20 2.84 -2.09
C ALA A 58 15.47 2.09 -0.78
N VAL A 59 16.60 2.40 -0.14
CA VAL A 59 16.92 1.96 1.21
C VAL A 59 16.89 3.18 2.13
N LEU A 60 16.01 3.13 3.13
CA LEU A 60 15.62 4.28 3.93
C LEU A 60 15.69 3.95 5.42
N ASP A 61 16.17 4.87 6.23
CA ASP A 61 15.85 4.88 7.65
C ASP A 61 14.53 5.64 7.83
N LEU A 62 13.59 5.12 8.61
CA LEU A 62 12.29 5.74 8.86
C LEU A 62 12.15 6.03 10.35
N CYS A 63 11.84 7.28 10.71
CA CYS A 63 11.67 7.69 12.10
C CYS A 63 10.20 8.03 12.33
N PHE A 64 9.62 7.45 13.38
CA PHE A 64 8.23 7.64 13.79
C PHE A 64 8.20 8.16 15.22
N GLU A 65 7.40 9.19 15.45
CA GLU A 65 7.03 9.59 16.80
C GLU A 65 5.85 8.72 17.24
N THR A 66 5.96 8.05 18.37
CA THR A 66 4.90 7.19 18.93
C THR A 66 4.59 7.61 20.35
N ASP A 67 3.44 7.19 20.88
CA ASP A 67 3.07 7.42 22.28
C ASP A 67 4.09 6.81 23.28
N GLY A 68 4.85 5.79 22.83
CA GLY A 68 5.94 5.17 23.59
C GLY A 68 7.31 5.83 23.41
N GLY A 69 7.40 6.92 22.64
CA GLY A 69 8.65 7.59 22.26
C GLY A 69 9.05 7.34 20.80
N PRO A 70 10.18 7.93 20.35
CA PRO A 70 10.62 7.83 18.97
C PRO A 70 11.11 6.41 18.62
N LEU A 71 10.72 5.92 17.44
CA LEU A 71 11.13 4.64 16.89
C LEU A 71 11.79 4.85 15.52
N THR A 72 12.99 4.29 15.33
CA THR A 72 13.67 4.28 14.03
C THR A 72 13.71 2.87 13.45
N LEU A 73 13.16 2.70 12.25
CA LEU A 73 13.32 1.52 11.43
C LEU A 73 14.47 1.77 10.46
N MET A 74 15.58 1.04 10.61
CA MET A 74 16.76 1.23 9.77
C MET A 74 16.74 0.31 8.54
N ASN A 75 17.34 0.77 7.44
CA ASN A 75 17.54 0.00 6.21
C ASN A 75 16.25 -0.60 5.64
N VAL A 76 15.15 0.15 5.72
CA VAL A 76 13.87 -0.24 5.15
C VAL A 76 13.98 -0.19 3.63
N LYS A 77 13.82 -1.36 3.00
CA LYS A 77 13.79 -1.49 1.55
C LYS A 77 12.39 -1.20 1.02
N CYS A 78 12.30 -0.25 0.11
CA CYS A 78 11.06 0.16 -0.52
C CYS A 78 11.22 0.18 -2.03
N TRP A 79 10.23 -0.34 -2.75
CA TRP A 79 10.12 -0.07 -4.17
C TRP A 79 9.71 1.38 -4.41
N VAL A 80 10.34 2.02 -5.38
CA VAL A 80 9.97 3.38 -5.79
C VAL A 80 8.80 3.28 -6.77
N SER A 81 7.67 3.88 -6.43
CA SER A 81 6.52 3.91 -7.34
C SER A 81 6.75 4.86 -8.51
N GLY A 82 6.10 4.60 -9.65
CA GLY A 82 6.18 5.47 -10.84
C GLY A 82 5.46 6.81 -10.67
N GLY A 83 4.61 6.95 -9.64
CA GLY A 83 3.83 8.16 -9.33
C GLY A 83 3.49 8.24 -7.85
N GLY A 84 2.47 9.05 -7.52
CA GLY A 84 1.95 9.12 -6.15
C GLY A 84 1.31 7.80 -5.70
N LEU A 85 1.20 7.62 -4.39
CA LEU A 85 0.35 6.57 -3.82
C LEU A 85 -1.13 7.03 -3.86
N PRO A 86 -2.10 6.10 -3.83
CA PRO A 86 -3.51 6.44 -3.69
C PRO A 86 -3.74 7.38 -2.49
N SER A 87 -4.74 8.25 -2.57
CA SER A 87 -5.02 9.26 -1.52
C SER A 87 -5.36 8.68 -0.14
N SER A 88 -5.72 7.40 -0.09
CA SER A 88 -5.97 6.63 1.12
C SER A 88 -4.72 6.04 1.77
N VAL A 89 -3.58 6.13 1.10
CA VAL A 89 -2.27 5.70 1.59
C VAL A 89 -1.46 6.94 1.95
N ASP A 90 -0.78 6.88 3.09
CA ASP A 90 0.02 7.97 3.63
C ASP A 90 1.32 8.18 2.80
N ASP A 91 2.31 8.87 3.38
CA ASP A 91 3.57 9.17 2.69
C ASP A 91 4.36 7.92 2.24
N ILE A 92 4.09 6.76 2.85
CA ILE A 92 4.76 5.48 2.57
C ILE A 92 3.84 4.30 2.92
N LEU A 93 3.97 3.20 2.15
CA LEU A 93 3.33 1.92 2.44
C LEU A 93 4.35 0.93 3.04
N LEU A 94 4.08 0.39 4.22
CA LEU A 94 4.92 -0.61 4.88
C LEU A 94 4.32 -2.00 4.77
N SER A 95 5.13 -2.96 4.32
CA SER A 95 4.68 -4.31 4.00
C SER A 95 4.45 -5.21 5.22
N ARG A 96 3.80 -6.34 4.94
CA ARG A 96 3.65 -7.47 5.86
C ARG A 96 4.97 -7.88 6.52
N ALA A 97 6.09 -7.87 5.81
CA ALA A 97 7.40 -8.25 6.36
C ALA A 97 7.86 -7.31 7.48
N ILE A 98 7.63 -6.00 7.31
CA ILE A 98 7.93 -5.00 8.36
C ILE A 98 6.97 -5.17 9.53
N MET A 99 5.67 -5.37 9.26
CA MET A 99 4.67 -5.64 10.29
C MET A 99 5.04 -6.86 11.16
N TYR A 100 5.44 -7.97 10.54
CA TYR A 100 5.92 -9.15 11.25
C TYR A 100 7.14 -8.85 12.11
N LYS A 101 8.09 -8.06 11.60
CA LYS A 101 9.29 -7.68 12.35
C LYS A 101 8.97 -6.83 13.58
N LEU A 102 7.89 -6.04 13.50
CA LEU A 102 7.35 -5.22 14.60
C LEU A 102 6.45 -6.01 15.57
N GLY A 103 6.22 -7.31 15.32
CA GLY A 103 5.43 -8.17 16.18
C GLY A 103 3.96 -8.32 15.78
N TYR A 104 3.52 -7.70 14.69
CA TYR A 104 2.18 -7.92 14.15
C TYR A 104 2.18 -9.20 13.30
N ASP A 105 1.76 -10.31 13.91
CA ASP A 105 1.57 -11.59 13.23
C ASP A 105 0.13 -12.10 13.39
N PRO A 106 -0.73 -11.97 12.37
CA PRO A 106 -2.12 -12.43 12.43
C PRO A 106 -2.28 -13.90 12.84
N ARG A 107 -1.34 -14.77 12.47
CA ARG A 107 -1.42 -16.19 12.85
C ARG A 107 -1.11 -16.41 14.32
N SER A 108 -0.09 -15.74 14.84
CA SER A 108 0.22 -15.78 16.26
C SER A 108 -0.90 -15.13 17.08
N MET A 109 -1.47 -14.02 16.61
CA MET A 109 -2.63 -13.38 17.24
C MET A 109 -3.84 -14.31 17.31
N LEU A 110 -4.19 -15.01 16.23
CA LEU A 110 -5.29 -15.99 16.24
C LEU A 110 -5.02 -17.16 17.19
N ARG A 111 -3.78 -17.66 17.22
CA ARG A 111 -3.38 -18.75 18.14
C ARG A 111 -3.48 -18.31 19.60
N GLU A 112 -3.04 -17.10 19.91
CA GLU A 112 -3.13 -16.52 21.25
C GLU A 112 -4.60 -16.24 21.64
N ALA A 113 -5.40 -15.72 20.72
CA ALA A 113 -6.83 -15.49 20.93
C ALA A 113 -7.56 -16.80 21.23
N ALA A 114 -7.28 -17.87 20.47
CA ALA A 114 -7.84 -19.20 20.69
C ALA A 114 -7.40 -19.84 22.02
N ALA A 115 -6.24 -19.44 22.55
CA ALA A 115 -5.81 -19.88 23.88
C ALA A 115 -6.57 -19.18 25.02
N MET A 116 -7.23 -18.05 24.73
CA MET A 116 -7.97 -17.25 25.71
C MET A 116 -9.48 -17.54 25.67
N ALA A 117 -10.05 -17.74 24.49
CA ALA A 117 -11.46 -18.05 24.29
C ALA A 117 -11.71 -18.75 22.95
N ASP A 118 -12.73 -19.61 22.92
CA ASP A 118 -13.14 -20.32 21.69
C ASP A 118 -14.03 -19.47 20.77
N GLU A 119 -14.66 -18.43 21.32
CA GLU A 119 -15.57 -17.55 20.60
C GLU A 119 -15.38 -16.09 21.04
N TYR A 120 -15.45 -15.19 20.07
CA TYR A 120 -15.41 -13.75 20.27
C TYR A 120 -16.59 -13.12 19.52
N ASP A 121 -17.39 -12.31 20.20
CA ASP A 121 -18.46 -11.53 19.58
C ASP A 121 -17.85 -10.35 18.81
N MET A 122 -17.95 -10.38 17.47
CA MET A 122 -17.41 -9.33 16.60
C MET A 122 -18.34 -8.12 16.43
N SER A 123 -19.53 -8.12 17.04
CA SER A 123 -20.47 -6.99 16.95
C SER A 123 -19.93 -5.71 17.61
N GLU A 124 -19.00 -5.86 18.55
CA GLU A 124 -18.31 -4.75 19.23
C GLU A 124 -17.03 -4.30 18.52
N ALA A 125 -16.64 -4.94 17.41
CA ALA A 125 -15.42 -4.59 16.70
C ALA A 125 -15.52 -3.18 16.07
N ILE A 126 -14.62 -2.29 16.48
CA ILE A 126 -14.57 -0.91 15.95
C ILE A 126 -13.79 -0.91 14.63
N SER A 127 -14.42 -0.42 13.56
CA SER A 127 -13.76 -0.25 12.26
C SER A 127 -12.91 1.02 12.26
N TYR A 128 -11.58 0.87 12.15
CA TYR A 128 -10.66 1.98 11.95
C TYR A 128 -10.47 2.21 10.44
N SER A 129 -10.83 3.41 9.96
CA SER A 129 -11.22 3.65 8.55
C SER A 129 -10.09 3.76 7.51
N GLY A 130 -8.87 3.30 7.78
CA GLY A 130 -7.74 3.53 6.86
C GLY A 130 -7.84 2.72 5.57
N VAL A 131 -7.79 1.40 5.67
CA VAL A 131 -7.64 0.50 4.50
C VAL A 131 -8.98 0.21 3.81
N VAL A 132 -10.09 0.15 4.56
CA VAL A 132 -11.43 -0.11 4.01
C VAL A 132 -11.86 0.98 3.02
N LYS A 133 -11.48 2.24 3.29
CA LYS A 133 -11.78 3.35 2.39
C LYS A 133 -11.03 3.22 1.06
N ALA A 134 -9.76 2.81 1.09
CA ALA A 134 -8.98 2.52 -0.11
C ALA A 134 -9.63 1.42 -0.96
N VAL A 135 -9.98 0.30 -0.33
CA VAL A 135 -10.59 -0.87 -1.00
C VAL A 135 -11.98 -0.54 -1.56
N MET A 136 -12.81 0.19 -0.81
CA MET A 136 -14.12 0.63 -1.28
C MET A 136 -14.02 1.63 -2.44
N MET A 137 -13.12 2.63 -2.38
CA MET A 137 -12.93 3.58 -3.47
C MET A 137 -12.42 2.89 -4.73
N ALA A 138 -11.47 1.97 -4.59
CA ALA A 138 -10.95 1.22 -5.72
C ALA A 138 -12.00 0.25 -6.31
N SER A 139 -12.90 -0.28 -5.48
CA SER A 139 -14.04 -1.07 -5.97
C SER A 139 -15.05 -0.22 -6.74
N HIS A 140 -15.29 1.03 -6.32
CA HIS A 140 -16.15 1.95 -7.08
C HIS A 140 -15.53 2.36 -8.42
N GLU A 141 -14.23 2.64 -8.47
CA GLU A 141 -13.52 2.92 -9.74
C GLU A 141 -13.59 1.74 -10.70
N LEU A 142 -13.47 0.50 -10.21
CA LEU A 142 -13.61 -0.71 -11.04
C LEU A 142 -15.02 -0.89 -11.62
N VAL A 143 -16.06 -0.42 -10.92
CA VAL A 143 -17.44 -0.49 -11.42
C VAL A 143 -17.65 0.54 -12.54
N ASP A 144 -17.05 1.72 -12.43
CA ASP A 144 -17.10 2.77 -13.45
C ASP A 144 -16.29 2.36 -14.71
N ASP A 145 -15.11 1.75 -14.54
CA ASP A 145 -14.30 1.25 -15.65
C ASP A 145 -15.02 0.12 -16.41
N LEU A 146 -15.68 -0.81 -15.70
CA LEU A 146 -16.46 -1.88 -16.30
C LEU A 146 -17.69 -1.36 -17.06
N ALA A 147 -18.38 -0.34 -16.53
CA ALA A 147 -19.51 0.29 -17.23
C ALA A 147 -19.06 0.99 -18.52
N THR A 148 -17.86 1.57 -18.51
CA THR A 148 -17.27 2.24 -19.68
C THR A 148 -16.78 1.24 -20.74
N GLU A 149 -16.22 0.10 -20.33
CA GLU A 149 -15.84 -1.00 -21.23
C GLU A 149 -17.06 -1.73 -21.83
N GLU A 150 -18.15 -1.89 -21.07
CA GLU A 150 -19.39 -2.53 -21.54
C GLU A 150 -20.09 -1.66 -22.62
N GLU A 151 -20.17 -0.34 -22.42
CA GLU A 151 -20.69 0.61 -23.42
C GLU A 151 -19.85 0.64 -24.72
N ALA A 152 -18.52 0.52 -24.61
CA ALA A 152 -17.64 0.47 -25.79
C ALA A 152 -17.83 -0.83 -26.60
N LEU A 153 -18.05 -1.97 -25.94
CA LEU A 153 -18.33 -3.25 -26.58
C LEU A 153 -19.72 -3.31 -27.22
N LEU A 154 -20.72 -2.66 -26.61
CA LEU A 154 -22.09 -2.59 -27.16
C LEU A 154 -22.17 -1.77 -28.45
N SER A 155 -21.27 -0.81 -28.66
CA SER A 155 -21.21 -0.01 -29.90
C SER A 155 -20.65 -0.75 -31.12
N MET A 156 -20.00 -1.91 -30.91
CA MET A 156 -19.37 -2.69 -31.99
C MET A 156 -20.28 -3.76 -32.60
N ASP A 157 -21.39 -4.12 -31.94
CA ASP A 157 -22.31 -5.17 -32.40
C ASP A 157 -23.46 -4.65 -33.31
N GLU A 158 -23.66 -3.34 -33.45
CA GLU A 158 -24.72 -2.77 -34.31
C GLU A 158 -24.34 -2.55 -35.79
N VAL A 159 -23.14 -2.93 -36.23
CA VAL A 159 -22.73 -2.76 -37.65
C VAL A 159 -22.83 -4.06 -38.48
N ALA A 160 -23.25 -5.18 -37.89
CA ALA A 160 -23.25 -6.48 -38.56
C ALA A 160 -24.63 -7.05 -38.97
N VAL A 161 -25.69 -6.23 -39.02
CA VAL A 161 -26.98 -6.66 -39.58
C VAL A 161 -27.48 -5.63 -40.59
N GLY A 162 -26.95 -5.71 -41.81
CA GLY A 162 -27.38 -4.83 -42.89
C GLY A 162 -26.82 -5.21 -44.25
N GLN A 163 -27.11 -6.44 -44.71
CA GLN A 163 -27.29 -6.77 -46.14
C GLN A 163 -28.29 -7.91 -46.30
#